data_AF-A0A0H4LYJ6-F1
#
_entry.id   AF-A0A0H4LYJ6-F1
#
_cell.length_a   1.000
_cell.length_b   1.000
_cell.length_c   1.000
_cell.angle_alpha   90.00
_cell.angle_beta   90.00
_cell.angle_gamma   90.00
#
_symmetry.space_group_name_H-M   'P 1'
#
loop_
_entity.id
_entity.type
_entity.pdbx_description
1 polymer ?
#
loop_
_entity_poly.entity_id
_entity_poly.type
_entity_poly.pdbx_seq_one_letter_code
_entity_poly.pdbx_strand_id
1 'polypeptide(L)' 'MTSGYCGTLLTPMAANFNSLPVALLEMEDPLGVIKQQAPIAILLLVIQIGLMYFLAF' A
#
# COMPACT_ATOMS: atom_id res chain seq x y z
N MET A 1 -10.96 2.42 -9.51
CA MET A 1 -10.12 1.24 -9.17
C MET A 1 -8.91 1.58 -8.29
N THR A 2 -8.56 2.85 -8.07
CA THR A 2 -7.43 3.29 -7.22
C THR A 2 -7.63 3.04 -5.72
N SER A 3 -8.86 2.99 -5.22
CA SER A 3 -9.16 2.62 -3.83
C SER A 3 -8.82 1.16 -3.51
N GLY A 4 -9.06 0.24 -4.46
CA GLY A 4 -8.66 -1.16 -4.33
C GLY A 4 -7.15 -1.35 -4.27
N TYR A 5 -6.40 -0.53 -5.03
CA TYR A 5 -4.93 -0.52 -5.02
C TYR A 5 -4.36 -0.16 -3.64
N CYS A 6 -4.95 0.84 -2.96
CA CYS A 6 -4.54 1.23 -1.61
C CYS A 6 -4.75 0.09 -0.60
N GLY A 7 -5.86 -0.64 -0.72
CA GLY A 7 -6.13 -1.83 0.10
C GLY A 7 -5.13 -2.95 -0.16
N THR A 8 -4.76 -3.19 -1.43
CA THR A 8 -3.83 -4.29 -1.77
C THR A 8 -2.44 -4.12 -1.18
N LEU A 9 -1.95 -2.88 -1.03
CA LEU A 9 -0.63 -2.57 -0.44
C LEU A 9 -0.49 -3.05 1.02
N LEU A 10 -1.61 -3.23 1.72
CA LEU A 10 -1.65 -3.63 3.14
C LEU A 10 -2.06 -5.10 3.35
N THR A 11 -2.28 -5.86 2.26
CA THR A 11 -2.77 -7.26 2.33
C THR A 11 -1.64 -8.28 2.22
N PRO A 12 -1.90 -9.57 2.58
CA PRO A 12 -0.95 -10.66 2.33
C PRO A 12 -0.50 -10.80 0.87
N MET A 13 -1.25 -10.26 -0.10
CA MET A 13 -0.82 -10.20 -1.50
C MET A 13 0.43 -9.32 -1.66
N ALA A 14 0.52 -8.17 -0.98
CA ALA A 14 1.72 -7.34 -0.97
C ALA A 14 2.89 -8.03 -0.25
N ALA A 15 2.62 -8.82 0.79
CA ALA A 15 3.66 -9.61 1.46
C ALA A 15 4.29 -10.64 0.51
N ASN A 16 3.49 -11.32 -0.31
CA ASN A 16 3.99 -12.28 -1.29
C ASN A 16 4.89 -11.62 -2.34
N PHE A 17 4.50 -10.46 -2.88
CA PHE A 17 5.32 -9.70 -3.85
C PHE A 17 6.59 -9.12 -3.22
N ASN A 18 6.53 -8.65 -1.98
CA ASN A 18 7.66 -8.05 -1.27
C ASN A 18 8.62 -9.12 -0.69
N SER A 19 8.23 -10.39 -0.59
CA SER A 19 9.07 -11.46 -0.03
C SER A 19 10.38 -11.70 -0.80
N LEU A 20 10.32 -11.63 -2.14
CA LEU A 20 11.47 -11.76 -3.05
C LEU A 20 12.53 -10.67 -2.81
N PRO A 21 12.20 -9.36 -2.90
CA PRO A 21 13.19 -8.31 -2.64
C PRO A 21 13.63 -8.26 -1.18
N VAL A 22 12.76 -8.58 -0.22
CA VAL A 22 13.12 -8.69 1.22
C VAL A 22 14.19 -9.74 1.44
N ALA A 23 14.06 -10.91 0.79
CA ALA A 23 15.04 -11.99 0.88
C ALA A 23 16.36 -11.64 0.17
N LEU A 24 16.29 -10.99 -1.00
CA LEU A 24 17.48 -10.55 -1.74
C LEU A 24 18.28 -9.45 -1.02
N LEU A 25 17.59 -8.58 -0.28
CA LEU A 25 18.20 -7.48 0.49
C LEU A 25 18.54 -7.86 1.93
N GLU A 26 18.36 -9.13 2.31
CA GLU A 26 18.57 -9.66 3.67
C GLU A 26 18.00 -8.74 4.75
N MET A 27 16.77 -8.23 4.53
CA MET A 27 16.17 -7.27 5.44
C MET A 27 15.89 -7.89 6.81
N GLU A 28 16.29 -7.19 7.87
CA GLU A 28 16.06 -7.62 9.26
C GLU A 28 14.56 -7.67 9.61
N ASP A 29 13.75 -6.77 9.05
CA ASP A 29 12.29 -6.75 9.19
C ASP A 29 11.59 -7.12 7.87
N PRO A 30 11.07 -8.35 7.70
CA PRO A 30 10.39 -8.78 6.49
C PRO A 30 9.04 -8.07 6.25
N LEU A 31 8.46 -7.44 7.27
CA LEU A 31 7.26 -6.62 7.16
C LEU A 31 7.59 -5.12 7.08
N GLY A 32 8.86 -4.74 7.10
CA GLY A 32 9.31 -3.35 7.05
C GLY A 32 8.80 -2.63 5.81
N VAL A 33 8.74 -3.32 4.66
CA VAL A 33 8.21 -2.76 3.40
C VAL A 33 6.72 -2.41 3.53
N ILE A 34 5.91 -3.28 4.14
CA ILE A 34 4.46 -3.05 4.32
C ILE A 34 4.22 -1.90 5.31
N LYS A 35 5.03 -1.81 6.38
CA LYS A 35 4.97 -0.70 7.34
C LYS A 35 5.24 0.65 6.66
N GLN A 36 6.20 0.69 5.73
CA GLN A 36 6.50 1.90 4.95
C GLN A 36 5.43 2.20 3.89
N GLN A 37 4.73 1.18 3.38
CA GLN A 37 3.63 1.35 2.42
C GLN A 37 2.31 1.79 3.08
N ALA A 38 2.10 1.50 4.36
CA ALA A 38 0.93 1.88 5.13
C ALA A 38 0.58 3.38 5.09
N PRO A 39 1.49 4.32 5.39
CA PRO A 39 1.17 5.75 5.35
C PRO A 39 0.84 6.23 3.92
N ILE A 40 1.51 5.67 2.91
CA ILE A 40 1.27 6.01 1.50
C ILE A 40 -0.12 5.54 1.07
N ALA A 41 -0.50 4.31 1.43
CA ALA A 41 -1.81 3.75 1.13
C ALA A 41 -2.95 4.55 1.78
N ILE A 42 -2.77 4.98 3.04
CA ILE A 42 -3.76 5.81 3.75
C ILE A 42 -3.89 7.18 3.09
N LEU A 43 -2.77 7.84 2.77
CA LEU A 43 -2.77 9.16 2.15
C LEU A 43 -3.46 9.13 0.78
N LEU A 44 -3.15 8.14 -0.05
CA LEU A 44 -3.82 7.94 -1.34
C LEU A 44 -5.32 7.68 -1.18
N LEU A 45 -5.72 6.88 -0.18
CA LEU A 45 -7.13 6.60 0.10
C LEU A 45 -7.89 7.88 0.49
N VAL A 46 -7.33 8.69 1.37
CA VAL A 46 -7.93 9.97 1.79
C VAL A 46 -8.08 10.94 0.61
N ILE A 47 -7.02 11.07 -0.21
CA ILE A 47 -7.06 11.92 -1.41
C ILE A 47 -8.14 11.42 -2.38
N GLN A 48 -8.25 10.10 -2.58
CA GLN A 48 -9.27 9.54 -3.47
C GLN A 48 -10.68 9.80 -2.95
N ILE A 49 -10.92 9.64 -1.64
CA ILE A 49 -12.22 9.97 -1.04
C ILE A 49 -12.53 11.45 -1.26
N GLY A 50 -11.56 12.34 -1.02
CA GLY A 50 -11.71 13.77 -1.29
C GLY A 50 -12.05 14.05 -2.74
N LEU A 51 -11.29 13.50 -3.69
CA LEU A 51 -11.52 13.67 -5.13
C LEU A 51 -12.92 13.21 -5.53
N MET A 52 -13.38 12.04 -5.08
CA MET A 52 -14.76 11.60 -5.36
C MET A 52 -15.79 12.55 -4.73
N TYR A 53 -15.52 13.12 -3.56
CA TYR A 53 -16.44 14.05 -2.92
C TYR A 53 -16.50 15.42 -3.62
N PHE A 54 -15.43 15.87 -4.29
CA PHE A 54 -15.36 17.19 -4.93
C PHE A 54 -15.58 17.17 -6.45
N LEU A 55 -15.20 16.09 -7.16
CA LEU A 55 -15.24 15.99 -8.62
C LEU A 55 -16.35 15.08 -9.16
N ALA A 56 -17.02 14.27 -8.33
CA ALA A 56 -18.11 13.41 -8.80
C ALA A 56 -19.45 14.15 -8.94
N PHE A 57 -19.41 15.47 -9.14
CA PHE A 57 -20.55 16.32 -9.49
C PHE A 57 -20.49 16.70 -10.97
#